data_AF-A0A2M7JMP6-F1
#
_entry.id   AF-A0A2M7JMP6-F1
#
_cell.length_a   1.000
_cell.length_b   1.000
_cell.length_c   1.000
_cell.angle_alpha   90.00
_cell.angle_beta   90.00
_cell.angle_gamma   90.00
#
_symmetry.space_group_name_H-M   'P 1'
#
loop_
_entity.id
_entity.type
_entity.pdbx_description
1 polymer ?
#
loop_
_entity_poly.entity_id
_entity_poly.type
_entity_poly.pdbx_seq_one_letter_code
_entity_poly.pdbx_strand_id
1 'polypeptide(L)' 'TLYSMLAQKLRGFEQCDAQKIFRHFIRGKADVDIGSGEVKVIYPRRAHNPILRNVPWHRMPKTISWLDNAKLTFKFQ' A
#
# COMPACT_ATOMS: atom_id res chain seq x y z
N THR A 1 -0.91 -21.43 -4.51
CA THR A 1 -0.05 -21.13 -3.34
C THR A 1 -0.82 -20.25 -2.36
N LEU A 2 -0.28 -19.96 -1.17
CA LEU A 2 -0.90 -19.04 -0.22
C LEU A 2 -1.29 -17.69 -0.86
N TYR A 3 -0.41 -17.13 -1.70
CA TYR A 3 -0.71 -15.90 -2.44
C TYR A 3 -1.95 -16.02 -3.33
N SER A 4 -2.10 -17.12 -4.07
CA SER A 4 -3.28 -17.38 -4.91
C SER A 4 -4.57 -17.52 -4.10
N MET A 5 -4.50 -18.09 -2.89
CA MET A 5 -5.64 -18.20 -1.98
C MET A 5 -6.06 -16.82 -1.45
N LEU A 6 -5.09 -15.98 -1.07
CA LEU A 6 -5.35 -14.62 -0.61
C LEU A 6 -5.87 -13.70 -1.73
N ALA A 7 -5.45 -13.94 -2.97
CA ALA A 7 -5.90 -13.20 -4.14
C ALA A 7 -7.43 -13.24 -4.35
N GLN A 8 -8.08 -14.33 -3.93
CA GLN A 8 -9.55 -14.44 -3.98
C GLN A 8 -10.27 -13.36 -3.16
N LYS A 9 -9.58 -12.76 -2.19
CA LYS A 9 -10.11 -11.67 -1.35
C LYS A 9 -9.70 -10.28 -1.86
N LEU A 10 -8.89 -10.22 -2.92
CA LEU A 10 -8.38 -8.98 -3.49
C LEU A 10 -9.10 -8.71 -4.80
N ARG A 11 -9.98 -7.70 -4.80
CA ARG A 11 -10.74 -7.31 -5.99
C ARG A 11 -9.81 -7.03 -7.18
N GLY A 12 -10.01 -7.75 -8.29
CA GLY A 12 -9.19 -7.64 -9.51
C GLY A 12 -7.97 -8.56 -9.56
N PHE A 13 -7.75 -9.40 -8.55
CA PHE A 13 -6.65 -10.38 -8.48
C PHE A 13 -7.14 -11.83 -8.37
N GLU A 14 -8.45 -12.07 -8.43
CA GLU A 14 -9.07 -13.38 -8.18
C GLU A 14 -8.59 -14.45 -9.16
N GLN A 15 -8.24 -14.06 -10.39
CA GLN A 15 -7.74 -14.98 -11.43
C GLN A 15 -6.22 -14.85 -11.64
N CYS A 16 -5.50 -14.13 -10.78
CA CYS A 16 -4.06 -13.95 -10.91
C CYS A 16 -3.29 -15.13 -10.30
N ASP A 17 -2.21 -15.53 -10.97
CA ASP A 17 -1.20 -16.41 -10.40
C ASP A 17 -0.34 -15.68 -9.33
N ALA A 18 0.40 -16.46 -8.56
CA ALA A 18 1.24 -15.93 -7.47
C ALA A 18 2.28 -14.91 -7.93
N GLN A 19 2.87 -15.09 -9.12
CA GLN A 19 3.91 -14.21 -9.65
C GLN A 19 3.32 -12.85 -10.06
N LYS A 20 2.15 -12.84 -10.67
CA LYS A 20 1.41 -11.63 -11.02
C LYS A 20 0.99 -10.88 -9.76
N ILE A 21 0.43 -11.55 -8.76
CA ILE A 21 0.06 -10.94 -7.47
C ILE A 21 1.29 -10.30 -6.84
N PHE A 22 2.40 -11.03 -6.78
CA PHE A 22 3.63 -10.50 -6.21
C PHE A 22 4.10 -9.24 -6.95
N ARG A 23 4.16 -9.25 -8.28
CA ARG A 23 4.63 -8.08 -9.07
C ARG A 23 3.69 -6.88 -8.98
N HIS A 24 2.39 -7.11 -9.01
CA HIS A 24 1.39 -6.05 -9.17
C HIS A 24 0.84 -5.50 -7.86
N PHE A 25 0.85 -6.30 -6.79
CA PHE A 25 0.32 -5.93 -5.49
C PHE A 25 1.43 -5.80 -4.44
N ILE A 26 2.25 -6.83 -4.26
CA ILE A 26 3.28 -6.85 -3.19
C ILE A 26 4.45 -5.92 -3.52
N ARG A 27 5.00 -6.03 -4.73
CA ARG A 27 6.08 -5.18 -5.25
C ARG A 27 5.53 -3.92 -5.91
N GLY A 28 4.42 -3.40 -5.40
CA GLY A 28 3.79 -2.18 -5.88
C GLY A 28 4.75 -0.99 -5.82
N LYS A 29 4.66 -0.08 -6.79
CA LYS A 29 5.43 1.16 -6.79
C LYS A 29 4.78 2.16 -5.85
N ALA A 30 5.58 2.80 -5.00
CA ALA A 30 5.24 4.01 -4.27
C ALA A 30 6.48 4.91 -4.22
N ASP A 31 6.27 6.22 -4.32
CA ASP A 31 7.32 7.20 -4.08
C ASP A 31 7.23 7.60 -2.60
N VAL A 32 8.35 7.48 -1.88
CA VAL A 32 8.41 7.79 -0.45
C VAL A 32 9.31 9.00 -0.26
N ASP A 33 8.73 10.06 0.28
CA ASP A 33 9.41 11.29 0.65
C ASP A 33 9.50 11.37 2.17
N ILE A 34 10.71 11.52 2.70
CA ILE A 34 10.99 11.56 4.13
C ILE A 34 11.68 12.88 4.42
N GLY A 35 11.00 13.77 5.13
CA GLY A 35 11.53 15.10 5.44
C GLY A 35 10.67 15.85 6.44
N SER A 36 11.27 16.77 7.19
CA SER A 36 10.56 17.67 8.10
C SER A 36 9.67 16.97 9.15
N GLY A 37 10.07 15.77 9.60
CA GLY A 37 9.26 14.97 10.53
C GLY A 37 7.99 14.38 9.92
N GLU A 38 7.89 14.31 8.59
CA GLU A 38 6.81 13.66 7.85
C GLU A 38 7.38 12.57 6.91
N VAL A 39 6.73 11.41 6.91
CA VAL A 39 6.88 10.37 5.90
C VAL A 39 5.66 10.42 5.01
N LYS A 40 5.86 10.81 3.75
CA LYS A 40 4.82 10.93 2.74
C LYS A 40 4.96 9.81 1.73
N VAL A 41 3.96 8.92 1.71
CA VAL A 41 3.89 7.81 0.77
C VAL A 41 2.93 8.18 -0.36
N ILE A 42 3.44 8.25 -1.58
CA ILE A 42 2.71 8.66 -2.77
C ILE A 42 2.53 7.44 -3.68
N TYR A 43 1.28 7.00 -3.83
CA TYR A 43 0.93 5.93 -4.74
C TYR A 43 0.61 6.50 -6.13
N PRO A 44 1.30 6.03 -7.19
CA PRO A 44 1.03 6.48 -8.55
C PRO A 44 -0.34 5.99 -9.03
N ARG A 45 -0.95 6.66 -10.01
CA ARG A 45 -2.27 6.29 -10.56
C ARG A 45 -2.39 4.83 -11.00
N ARG A 46 -1.29 4.26 -11.51
CA ARG A 46 -1.21 2.88 -12.01
C ARG A 46 -0.93 1.84 -10.93
N ALA A 47 -0.67 2.26 -9.69
CA ALA A 47 -0.74 1.31 -8.59
C ALA A 47 -2.19 0.83 -8.46
N HIS A 48 -2.39 -0.40 -7.96
CA HIS A 48 -3.72 -0.97 -7.73
C HIS A 48 -4.41 -0.27 -6.53
N ASN A 49 -4.60 1.04 -6.66
CA ASN A 49 -5.14 1.97 -5.70
C ASN A 49 -6.55 1.60 -5.21
N PRO A 50 -7.43 0.90 -5.96
CA PRO A 50 -8.73 0.50 -5.41
C PRO A 50 -8.63 -0.29 -4.12
N ILE A 51 -7.65 -1.20 -3.98
CA ILE A 51 -7.48 -1.99 -2.76
C ILE A 51 -6.93 -1.11 -1.65
N LEU A 52 -5.89 -0.32 -1.93
CA LEU A 52 -5.28 0.57 -0.94
C LEU A 52 -6.25 1.64 -0.45
N ARG A 53 -7.12 2.18 -1.31
CA ARG A 53 -8.14 3.18 -0.94
C ARG A 53 -9.23 2.61 -0.03
N ASN A 54 -9.50 1.29 -0.09
CA ASN A 54 -10.48 0.63 0.76
C ASN A 54 -9.94 0.29 2.16
N VAL A 55 -8.64 0.43 2.40
CA VAL A 55 -8.05 0.22 3.73
C VAL A 55 -8.50 1.34 4.66
N PRO A 56 -8.94 1.03 5.90
CA PRO A 56 -9.32 2.04 6.89
C PRO A 56 -8.07 2.69 7.52
N TRP A 57 -7.30 3.45 6.73
CA TRP A 57 -6.05 4.08 7.15
C TRP A 57 -6.20 4.96 8.39
N HIS A 58 -7.39 5.52 8.62
CA HIS A 58 -7.70 6.32 9.80
C HIS A 58 -7.61 5.54 11.12
N ARG A 59 -7.75 4.21 11.09
CA ARG A 59 -7.60 3.33 12.26
C ARG A 59 -6.15 2.94 12.53
N MET A 60 -5.24 3.19 11.60
CA MET A 60 -3.83 2.88 11.77
C MET A 60 -3.11 4.04 12.46
N PRO A 61 -2.00 3.77 13.16
CA PRO A 61 -1.16 4.82 13.74
C PRO A 61 -0.77 5.83 12.66
N LYS A 62 -1.02 7.11 12.93
CA LYS A 62 -0.67 8.22 12.02
C LYS A 62 0.75 8.73 12.25
N THR A 63 1.46 8.16 13.21
CA THR A 63 2.81 8.53 13.58
C THR A 63 3.68 7.30 13.71
N ILE A 64 4.97 7.45 13.42
CA ILE A 64 5.95 6.38 13.47
C ILE A 64 6.78 6.57 14.74
N SER A 65 6.50 5.75 15.76
CA SER A 65 7.07 5.93 17.11
C SER A 65 8.60 5.80 17.16
N TRP A 66 9.19 4.92 16.35
CA TRP A 66 10.64 4.74 16.25
C TRP A 66 11.35 5.81 15.41
N LEU A 67 10.59 6.71 14.77
CA LEU A 67 11.10 7.78 13.92
C LEU A 67 10.63 9.13 14.46
N ASP A 68 10.96 9.44 15.72
CA ASP A 68 10.61 10.71 16.38
C ASP A 68 9.12 11.10 16.28
N ASN A 69 8.23 10.10 16.29
CA ASN A 69 6.79 10.28 16.05
C ASN A 69 6.47 10.95 14.71
N ALA A 70 7.30 10.74 13.68
CA ALA A 70 7.13 11.31 12.37
C ALA A 70 5.74 11.01 11.83
N LYS A 71 5.09 12.04 11.30
CA LYS A 71 3.74 11.94 10.76
C LYS A 71 3.74 11.10 9.49
N LEU A 72 2.82 10.15 9.40
CA LEU A 72 2.65 9.29 8.22
C LEU A 72 1.45 9.76 7.41
N THR A 73 1.70 10.15 6.16
CA THR A 73 0.68 10.64 5.24
C THR A 73 0.68 9.80 3.97
N PHE A 74 -0.51 9.32 3.56
CA PHE A 74 -0.70 8.57 2.32
C PHE A 74 -1.41 9.45 1.28
N LYS A 75 -0.84 9.55 0.08
CA LYS A 75 -1.42 10.27 -1.06
C LYS A 75 -1.64 9.30 -2.21
N PHE A 76 -2.84 9.34 -2.78
CA PHE A 76 -3.20 8.56 -3.97
C PHE A 76 -3.43 9.51 -5.13
N GLN A 77 -2.59 9.45 -6.16
CA GLN A 77 -2.71 10.29 -7.37
C GLN A 77 -3.80 9.82 -8.33
#